data_AF-A7TE52-F1
#
_entry.id   AF-A7TE52-F1
#
_cell.length_a   1.000
_cell.length_b   1.000
_cell.length_c   1.000
_cell.angle_alpha   90.00
_cell.angle_beta   90.00
_cell.angle_gamma   90.00
#
_symmetry.space_group_name_H-M   'P 1'
#
loop_
_entity.id
_entity.type
_entity.pdbx_description
1 polymer ?
#
loop_
_entity_poly.entity_id
_entity_poly.type
_entity_poly.pdbx_seq_one_letter_code
_entity_poly.pdbx_strand_id
1 'polypeptide(L)'
;MCAAIITKSFQNCSESEVPGYNDCPSFLFDLGTKRNTIKDNKIIDNVPYMYGKKLQANVVAPPPPMKRRVSRRTSSTSSLVSSSSSVEFDHLLAKDEILSMISQLLNTQSRLSSKEFDFYRRKIDSNISGSLDHESTRHILTQFFTESKRNRANAETLLRNWMITDITISNWSPALLKVFENTIV
;
A
#
# COMPACT_ATOMS: atom_id res chain seq x y z
N MET A 1 0.41 47.88 33.44
CA MET A 1 1.23 46.82 34.07
C MET A 1 1.39 45.71 33.05
N CYS A 2 2.60 45.49 32.53
CA CYS A 2 2.85 44.45 31.51
C CYS A 2 3.26 43.15 32.20
N ALA A 3 2.51 42.06 31.95
CA ALA A 3 2.88 40.73 32.42
C ALA A 3 4.01 40.19 31.53
N ALA A 4 5.14 39.84 32.14
CA ALA A 4 6.27 39.21 31.46
C ALA A 4 5.90 37.76 31.09
N ILE A 5 5.86 37.45 29.80
CA ILE A 5 5.67 36.09 29.31
C ILE A 5 7.04 35.39 29.41
N ILE A 6 7.18 34.50 30.40
CA ILE A 6 8.36 33.65 30.56
C ILE A 6 8.27 32.53 29.51
N THR A 7 9.06 32.64 28.44
CA THR A 7 9.24 31.58 27.45
C THR A 7 10.15 30.49 28.01
N LYS A 8 9.56 29.47 28.63
CA LYS A 8 10.29 28.25 29.00
C LYS A 8 10.58 27.41 27.74
N SER A 9 11.79 26.86 27.67
CA SER A 9 12.17 25.90 26.63
C SER A 9 11.37 24.59 26.82
N PHE A 10 10.75 24.09 25.75
CA PHE A 10 10.08 22.77 25.73
C PHE A 10 11.03 21.59 26.01
N GLN A 11 12.34 21.83 26.07
CA GLN A 11 13.34 20.78 26.30
C GLN A 11 13.37 20.30 27.75
N ASN A 12 12.80 21.05 28.70
CA ASN A 12 12.80 20.71 30.13
C ASN A 12 11.39 20.63 30.75
N CYS A 13 10.33 20.61 29.95
CA CYS A 13 8.97 20.46 30.48
C CYS A 13 8.68 18.98 30.71
N SER A 14 8.14 18.63 31.88
CA SER A 14 7.55 17.32 32.11
C SER A 14 6.24 17.19 31.30
N GLU A 15 5.80 15.96 31.02
CA GLU A 15 4.59 15.69 30.21
C GLU A 15 3.33 16.40 30.75
N SER A 16 3.24 16.53 32.08
CA SER A 16 2.16 17.23 32.77
C SER A 16 2.19 18.76 32.64
N GLU A 17 3.30 19.34 32.18
CA GLU A 17 3.48 20.79 32.05
C GLU A 17 3.18 21.32 30.64
N VAL A 18 2.87 20.44 29.70
CA VAL A 18 2.52 20.81 28.32
C VAL A 18 0.99 20.74 28.16
N PRO A 19 0.28 21.89 28.13
CA PRO A 19 -1.17 21.91 27.95
C PRO A 19 -1.55 21.19 26.64
N GLY A 20 -2.49 20.25 26.72
CA GLY A 20 -2.95 19.48 25.56
C GLY A 20 -2.12 18.25 25.19
N TYR A 21 -1.00 17.97 25.88
CA TYR A 21 -0.20 16.78 25.58
C TYR A 21 -0.94 15.46 25.87
N ASN A 22 -1.91 15.49 26.78
CA ASN A 22 -2.80 14.37 27.11
C ASN A 22 -4.25 14.55 26.62
N ASP A 23 -4.53 15.55 25.76
CA ASP A 23 -5.88 15.80 25.21
C ASP A 23 -6.17 15.00 23.92
N CYS A 24 -5.40 13.95 23.63
CA CYS A 24 -5.71 13.06 22.51
C CYS A 24 -6.93 12.18 22.88
N PRO A 25 -8.08 12.31 22.19
CA PRO A 25 -9.23 11.48 22.46
C PRO A 25 -8.90 10.01 22.14
N SER A 26 -8.98 9.14 23.14
CA SER A 26 -8.76 7.69 22.99
C SER A 26 -9.73 7.00 22.01
N PHE A 27 -10.78 7.69 21.57
CA PHE A 27 -11.75 7.19 20.61
C PHE A 27 -11.16 6.88 19.22
N LEU A 28 -9.96 7.37 18.87
CA LEU A 28 -9.32 6.98 17.60
C LEU A 28 -8.85 5.51 17.58
N PHE A 29 -8.72 4.88 18.76
CA PHE A 29 -8.26 3.49 18.89
C PHE A 29 -9.35 2.51 19.35
N ASP A 30 -10.56 2.98 19.60
CA ASP A 30 -11.74 2.12 19.81
C ASP A 30 -12.31 1.66 18.45
N LEU A 31 -11.48 0.98 17.67
CA LEU A 31 -11.95 0.09 16.61
C LEU A 31 -12.50 -1.15 17.30
N GLY A 32 -13.81 -1.15 17.54
CA GLY A 32 -14.57 -2.14 18.30
C GLY A 32 -14.05 -3.58 18.15
N THR A 33 -13.22 -4.00 19.09
CA THR A 33 -12.85 -5.40 19.27
C THR A 33 -13.76 -5.98 20.34
N LYS A 34 -14.68 -6.84 19.89
CA LYS A 34 -15.36 -7.79 20.75
C LYS A 34 -14.28 -8.46 21.61
N ARG A 35 -14.40 -8.34 22.94
CA ARG A 35 -13.55 -9.02 23.92
C ARG A 35 -13.69 -10.53 23.74
N ASN A 36 -12.90 -11.10 22.84
CA ASN A 36 -12.54 -12.50 22.91
C ASN A 36 -11.45 -12.58 23.99
N THR A 37 -11.70 -13.43 24.99
CA THR A 37 -10.76 -13.80 26.05
C THR A 37 -9.53 -14.45 25.42
N ILE A 38 -8.58 -13.64 24.96
CA ILE A 38 -7.29 -14.12 24.48
C ILE A 38 -6.42 -14.25 25.71
N LYS A 39 -6.06 -15.50 26.04
CA LYS A 39 -5.01 -15.82 27.01
C LYS A 39 -3.78 -14.97 26.70
N ASP A 40 -3.31 -14.24 27.70
CA ASP A 40 -2.10 -13.43 27.66
C ASP A 40 -0.90 -14.27 27.23
N ASN A 41 -0.59 -14.27 25.93
CA ASN A 41 0.76 -14.54 25.48
C ASN A 41 1.57 -13.29 25.79
N LYS A 42 2.04 -13.23 27.05
CA LYS A 42 3.03 -12.27 27.52
C LYS A 42 4.17 -12.25 26.51
N ILE A 43 4.29 -11.16 25.75
CA ILE A 43 5.48 -10.88 24.96
C ILE A 43 6.61 -10.75 25.97
N ILE A 44 7.44 -11.78 26.06
CA ILE A 44 8.71 -11.72 26.79
C ILE A 44 9.62 -10.90 25.89
N ASP A 45 9.62 -9.60 26.12
CA ASP A 45 10.60 -8.70 25.54
C ASP A 45 11.93 -8.97 26.24
N ASN A 46 12.74 -9.86 25.67
CA ASN A 46 14.12 -10.12 26.10
C ASN A 46 15.04 -9.00 25.62
N VAL A 47 14.65 -7.74 25.83
CA VAL A 47 15.57 -6.61 25.71
C VAL A 47 16.29 -6.50 27.04
N PRO A 48 17.61 -6.74 27.10
CA PRO A 48 18.35 -6.52 28.33
C PRO A 48 18.24 -5.06 28.73
N TYR A 49 17.53 -4.83 29.82
CA TYR A 49 17.51 -3.58 30.59
C TYR A 49 18.95 -3.27 31.04
N MET A 50 19.68 -2.49 30.24
CA MET A 50 20.96 -1.90 30.64
C MET A 50 20.70 -0.54 31.30
N TYR A 51 20.29 -0.56 32.57
CA TYR A 51 20.40 0.62 33.41
C TYR A 51 21.83 0.74 33.96
N GLY A 52 22.41 1.93 33.80
CA GLY A 52 23.40 2.45 34.74
C GLY A 52 24.87 2.16 34.47
N LYS A 53 25.41 2.67 33.36
CA LYS A 53 26.84 3.07 33.33
C LYS A 53 26.96 4.45 32.72
N LYS A 54 27.34 5.43 33.55
CA LYS A 54 27.79 6.75 33.11
C LYS A 54 29.07 6.55 32.29
N LEU A 55 28.93 6.41 30.98
CA LEU A 55 30.07 6.65 30.08
C LEU A 55 30.34 8.15 30.13
N GLN A 56 31.53 8.52 30.58
CA GLN A 56 32.04 9.88 30.45
C GLN A 56 31.90 10.28 28.98
N ALA A 57 31.13 11.34 28.76
CA ALA A 57 30.94 11.93 27.45
C ALA A 57 32.31 12.44 26.96
N ASN A 58 32.98 11.64 26.13
CA ASN A 58 33.98 12.18 25.23
C ASN A 58 33.26 13.23 24.37
N VAL A 59 33.78 14.45 24.43
CA VAL A 59 33.28 15.64 23.75
C VAL A 59 33.38 15.42 22.24
N VAL A 60 32.41 14.71 21.69
CA VAL A 60 32.17 14.69 20.24
C VAL A 60 31.20 15.84 19.99
N ALA A 61 31.74 16.92 19.43
CA ALA A 61 30.96 18.06 19.02
C ALA A 61 29.78 17.59 18.15
N PRO A 62 28.56 18.13 18.35
CA PRO A 62 27.42 17.76 17.54
C PRO A 62 27.72 18.06 16.06
N PRO A 63 27.26 17.21 15.12
CA PRO A 63 27.44 17.46 13.71
C PRO A 63 26.84 18.82 13.33
N PRO A 64 27.51 19.61 12.47
CA PRO A 64 27.04 20.95 12.12
C PRO A 64 25.64 20.88 11.49
N PRO A 65 24.76 21.85 11.77
CA PRO A 65 23.43 21.89 11.21
C PRO A 65 23.52 22.00 9.69
N MET A 66 23.09 20.95 8.98
CA MET A 66 22.97 20.97 7.53
C MET A 66 21.99 22.08 7.16
N LYS A 67 22.50 23.11 6.47
CA LYS A 67 21.67 24.17 5.89
C LYS A 67 20.69 23.51 4.92
N ARG A 68 19.42 23.44 5.31
CA ARG A 68 18.31 23.07 4.42
C ARG A 68 18.36 24.04 3.23
N ARG A 69 18.81 23.56 2.07
CA ARG A 69 18.70 24.29 0.82
C ARG A 69 17.22 24.27 0.45
N VAL A 70 16.52 25.33 0.80
CA VAL A 70 15.16 25.57 0.30
C VAL A 70 15.29 25.80 -1.20
N SER A 71 15.08 24.74 -1.98
CA SER A 71 14.85 24.88 -3.40
C SER A 71 13.48 25.54 -3.56
N ARG A 72 13.47 26.83 -3.90
CA ARG A 72 12.31 27.49 -4.52
C ARG A 72 12.07 26.78 -5.85
N ARG A 73 11.22 25.76 -5.83
CA ARG A 73 10.62 25.25 -7.06
C ARG A 73 9.59 26.29 -7.46
N THR A 74 9.97 27.12 -8.43
CA THR A 74 9.04 28.00 -9.14
C THR A 74 7.90 27.13 -9.65
N SER A 75 6.70 27.46 -9.19
CA SER A 75 5.43 26.98 -9.73
C SER A 75 5.37 27.37 -11.20
N SER A 76 5.88 26.47 -12.03
CA SER A 76 5.59 26.42 -13.46
C SER A 76 4.27 25.68 -13.54
N THR A 77 3.20 26.44 -13.68
CA THR A 77 1.88 25.99 -14.12
C THR A 77 2.05 25.36 -15.51
N SER A 78 2.50 24.11 -15.56
CA SER A 78 2.26 23.26 -16.71
C SER A 78 0.86 22.69 -16.55
N SER A 79 -0.12 23.45 -17.02
CA SER A 79 -1.42 22.94 -17.44
C SER A 79 -1.19 21.91 -18.55
N LEU A 80 -0.86 20.69 -18.14
CA LEU A 80 -0.94 19.46 -18.93
C LEU A 80 -1.82 18.50 -18.13
N VAL A 81 -3.02 18.98 -17.79
CA VAL A 81 -4.16 18.09 -17.61
C VAL A 81 -4.53 17.60 -18.99
N SER A 82 -3.99 16.44 -19.29
CA SER A 82 -4.68 15.35 -19.96
C SER A 82 -5.55 15.81 -21.12
N SER A 83 -4.95 15.82 -22.30
CA SER A 83 -5.63 15.32 -23.48
C SER A 83 -6.14 13.92 -23.13
N SER A 84 -7.36 13.85 -22.59
CA SER A 84 -8.17 12.66 -22.59
C SER A 84 -8.39 12.35 -24.06
N SER A 85 -7.45 11.61 -24.65
CA SER A 85 -7.73 10.83 -25.85
C SER A 85 -8.94 10.00 -25.48
N SER A 86 -10.08 10.42 -25.99
CA SER A 86 -11.30 9.66 -26.17
C SER A 86 -10.93 8.45 -27.03
N VAL A 87 -10.21 7.50 -26.43
CA VAL A 87 -10.14 6.14 -26.96
C VAL A 87 -11.53 5.61 -26.67
N GLU A 88 -12.27 5.32 -27.73
CA GLU A 88 -13.59 4.72 -27.68
C GLU A 88 -13.59 3.53 -26.69
N PHE A 89 -14.10 3.79 -25.49
CA PHE A 89 -14.20 2.81 -24.40
C PHE A 89 -15.52 2.03 -24.50
N ASP A 90 -16.00 1.81 -25.72
CA ASP A 90 -17.34 1.26 -25.99
C ASP A 90 -17.42 -0.27 -25.84
N HIS A 91 -16.31 -0.93 -25.48
CA HIS A 91 -16.27 -2.37 -25.25
C HIS A 91 -15.83 -2.69 -23.82
N LEU A 92 -16.66 -2.35 -22.84
CA LEU A 92 -16.55 -2.96 -21.52
C LEU A 92 -17.02 -4.42 -21.64
N LEU A 93 -16.10 -5.37 -21.44
CA LEU A 93 -16.42 -6.79 -21.57
C LEU A 93 -17.39 -7.21 -20.48
N ALA A 94 -18.36 -8.05 -20.85
CA ALA A 94 -19.29 -8.63 -19.89
C ALA A 94 -18.52 -9.51 -18.89
N LYS A 95 -19.10 -9.69 -17.69
CA LYS A 95 -18.53 -10.53 -16.64
C LYS A 95 -18.11 -11.92 -17.16
N ASP A 96 -18.97 -12.55 -17.95
CA ASP A 96 -18.74 -13.89 -18.50
C ASP A 96 -17.61 -13.94 -19.53
N GLU A 97 -17.46 -12.87 -20.32
CA GLU A 97 -16.37 -12.75 -21.28
C GLU A 97 -15.02 -12.64 -20.56
N ILE A 98 -14.94 -11.82 -19.51
CA ILE A 98 -13.74 -11.69 -18.69
C ILE A 98 -13.38 -13.02 -18.02
N LEU A 99 -14.37 -13.74 -17.48
CA LEU A 99 -14.16 -15.08 -16.91
C LEU A 99 -13.67 -16.09 -17.95
N SER A 100 -14.18 -16.01 -19.19
CA SER A 100 -13.70 -16.82 -20.30
C SER A 100 -12.25 -16.52 -20.63
N MET A 101 -11.85 -15.25 -20.69
CA MET A 101 -10.46 -14.84 -20.94
C MET A 101 -9.51 -15.28 -19.82
N ILE A 102 -9.95 -15.19 -18.56
CA ILE A 102 -9.19 -15.73 -17.42
C ILE A 102 -9.04 -17.25 -17.54
N SER A 103 -10.11 -17.96 -17.87
CA SER A 103 -10.07 -19.41 -18.04
C SER A 103 -9.13 -19.82 -19.18
N GLN A 104 -9.12 -19.08 -20.29
CA GLN A 104 -8.15 -19.27 -21.38
C GLN A 104 -6.72 -19.07 -20.89
N LEU A 105 -6.44 -18.01 -20.14
CA LEU A 105 -5.13 -17.77 -19.53
C LEU A 105 -4.72 -18.93 -18.62
N LEU A 106 -5.63 -19.41 -17.76
CA LEU A 106 -5.38 -20.53 -16.84
C LEU A 106 -5.25 -21.89 -17.54
N ASN A 107 -5.61 -21.99 -18.82
CA ASN A 107 -5.41 -23.19 -19.62
C ASN A 107 -4.13 -23.15 -20.46
N THR A 108 -3.44 -22.00 -20.55
CA THR A 108 -2.15 -21.91 -21.23
C THR A 108 -1.04 -22.62 -20.46
N GLN A 109 -0.01 -23.07 -21.18
CA GLN A 109 1.14 -23.74 -20.57
C GLN A 109 1.90 -22.77 -19.66
N SER A 110 2.12 -23.19 -18.41
CA SER A 110 2.86 -22.41 -17.42
C SER A 110 4.25 -22.99 -17.18
N ARG A 111 5.22 -22.11 -16.90
CA ARG A 111 6.55 -22.49 -16.40
C ARG A 111 6.55 -22.83 -14.90
N LEU A 112 5.45 -22.58 -14.19
CA LEU A 112 5.31 -22.88 -12.76
C LEU A 112 5.19 -24.39 -12.54
N SER A 113 5.59 -24.84 -11.36
CA SER A 113 5.33 -26.22 -10.95
C SER A 113 3.83 -26.47 -10.84
N SER A 114 3.35 -27.68 -11.14
CA SER A 114 1.91 -28.01 -11.09
C SER A 114 1.28 -27.66 -9.73
N LYS A 115 1.97 -27.95 -8.61
CA LYS A 115 1.47 -27.62 -7.27
C LYS A 115 1.31 -26.11 -7.05
N GLU A 116 2.27 -25.31 -7.51
CA GLU A 116 2.25 -23.86 -7.39
C GLU A 116 1.20 -23.23 -8.31
N PHE A 117 1.11 -23.72 -9.54
CA PHE A 117 0.09 -23.32 -10.49
C PHE A 117 -1.32 -23.57 -9.96
N ASP A 118 -1.59 -24.77 -9.44
CA ASP A 118 -2.88 -25.14 -8.87
C ASP A 118 -3.24 -24.31 -7.62
N PHE A 119 -2.24 -23.87 -6.87
CA PHE A 119 -2.44 -22.96 -5.75
C PHE A 119 -2.91 -21.58 -6.23
N TYR A 120 -2.23 -20.98 -7.21
CA TYR A 120 -2.62 -19.68 -7.76
C TYR A 120 -3.94 -19.72 -8.51
N ARG A 121 -4.18 -20.78 -9.28
CA ARG A 121 -5.46 -21.02 -9.97
C ARG A 121 -6.62 -21.01 -9.00
N ARG A 122 -6.57 -21.83 -7.94
CA ARG A 122 -7.60 -21.87 -6.89
C ARG A 122 -7.81 -20.52 -6.23
N LYS A 123 -6.75 -19.76 -6.01
CA LYS A 123 -6.81 -18.42 -5.41
C LYS A 123 -7.55 -17.43 -6.29
N ILE A 124 -7.30 -17.46 -7.60
CA ILE A 124 -7.99 -16.63 -8.59
C ILE A 124 -9.46 -17.04 -8.65
N ASP A 125 -9.75 -18.32 -8.90
CA ASP A 125 -11.11 -18.85 -9.07
C ASP A 125 -12.03 -18.54 -7.89
N SER A 126 -11.50 -18.61 -6.66
CA SER A 126 -12.29 -18.39 -5.44
C SER A 126 -12.70 -16.92 -5.22
N ASN A 127 -11.95 -15.96 -5.77
CA ASN A 127 -12.15 -14.53 -5.46
C ASN A 127 -12.65 -13.71 -6.66
N ILE A 128 -12.32 -14.14 -7.88
CA ILE A 128 -12.51 -13.33 -9.08
C ILE A 128 -13.99 -13.11 -9.42
N SER A 129 -14.83 -14.11 -9.19
CA SER A 129 -16.26 -14.05 -9.51
C SER A 129 -17.00 -12.94 -8.75
N GLY A 130 -16.66 -12.73 -7.47
CA GLY A 130 -17.21 -11.64 -6.65
C GLY A 130 -16.56 -10.30 -6.95
N SER A 131 -15.25 -10.27 -7.25
CA SER A 131 -14.58 -9.02 -7.63
C SER A 131 -15.14 -8.43 -8.94
N LEU A 132 -15.56 -9.27 -9.89
CA LEU A 132 -16.14 -8.83 -11.17
C LEU A 132 -17.54 -8.20 -11.05
N ASP A 133 -18.18 -8.24 -9.88
CA ASP A 133 -19.42 -7.49 -9.65
C ASP A 133 -19.15 -5.98 -9.62
N HIS A 134 -17.93 -5.58 -9.26
CA HIS A 134 -17.47 -4.20 -9.32
C HIS A 134 -17.10 -3.78 -10.76
N GLU A 135 -17.70 -2.69 -11.22
CA GLU A 135 -17.49 -2.17 -12.57
C GLU A 135 -16.05 -1.70 -12.80
N SER A 136 -15.41 -1.09 -11.79
CA SER A 136 -14.00 -0.69 -11.85
C SER A 136 -13.08 -1.87 -12.13
N THR A 137 -13.29 -2.99 -11.46
CA THR A 137 -12.55 -4.24 -11.68
C THR A 137 -12.75 -4.77 -13.09
N ARG A 138 -13.99 -4.76 -13.60
CA ARG A 138 -14.28 -5.17 -14.99
C ARG A 138 -13.56 -4.28 -16.00
N HIS A 139 -13.56 -2.97 -15.78
CA HIS A 139 -12.91 -2.00 -16.65
C HIS A 139 -11.40 -2.23 -16.72
N ILE A 140 -10.75 -2.37 -15.57
CA ILE A 140 -9.30 -2.58 -15.50
C ILE A 140 -8.92 -3.94 -16.09
N LEU A 141 -9.68 -5.01 -15.83
CA LEU A 141 -9.42 -6.31 -16.43
C LEU A 141 -9.64 -6.32 -17.94
N THR A 142 -10.66 -5.61 -18.43
CA THR A 142 -10.88 -5.43 -19.87
C THR A 142 -9.68 -4.74 -20.52
N GLN A 143 -9.17 -3.68 -19.90
CA GLN A 143 -7.97 -2.99 -20.36
C GLN A 143 -6.74 -3.90 -20.30
N PHE A 144 -6.57 -4.64 -19.20
CA PHE A 144 -5.48 -5.61 -19.02
C PHE A 144 -5.46 -6.64 -20.16
N PHE A 145 -6.60 -7.27 -20.46
CA PHE A 145 -6.69 -8.29 -21.52
C PHE A 145 -6.59 -7.72 -22.94
N THR A 146 -6.94 -6.46 -23.13
CA THR A 146 -6.72 -5.74 -24.39
C THR A 146 -5.23 -5.46 -24.59
N GLU A 147 -4.57 -4.95 -23.55
CA GLU A 147 -3.14 -4.67 -23.56
C GLU A 147 -2.31 -5.96 -23.61
N SER A 148 -2.74 -7.06 -22.98
CA SER A 148 -2.00 -8.32 -22.98
C SER A 148 -1.81 -8.90 -24.38
N LYS A 149 -2.74 -8.62 -25.31
CA LYS A 149 -2.66 -9.02 -26.72
C LYS A 149 -1.73 -8.14 -27.54
N ARG A 150 -1.56 -6.87 -27.14
CA ARG A 150 -0.73 -5.88 -27.86
C ARG A 150 0.70 -5.84 -27.32
N ASN A 151 0.83 -5.62 -26.02
CA ASN A 151 2.10 -5.49 -25.33
C ASN A 151 2.01 -6.06 -23.91
N ARG A 152 2.70 -7.18 -23.72
CA ARG A 152 2.77 -7.89 -22.44
C ARG A 152 3.32 -7.03 -21.29
N ALA A 153 4.36 -6.23 -21.54
CA ALA A 153 4.98 -5.41 -20.50
C ALA A 153 4.04 -4.29 -19.99
N ASN A 154 3.22 -3.75 -20.89
CA ASN A 154 2.20 -2.77 -20.51
C ASN A 154 1.13 -3.40 -19.61
N ALA A 155 0.68 -4.61 -19.95
CA ALA A 155 -0.30 -5.34 -19.16
C ALA A 155 0.22 -5.67 -17.75
N GLU A 156 1.48 -6.09 -17.63
CA GLU A 156 2.15 -6.30 -16.33
C GLU A 156 2.23 -5.00 -15.51
N THR A 157 2.62 -3.90 -16.15
CA THR A 157 2.72 -2.59 -15.50
C THR A 157 1.36 -2.09 -15.03
N LEU A 158 0.31 -2.31 -15.83
CA LEU A 158 -1.06 -1.97 -15.47
C LEU A 158 -1.54 -2.74 -14.23
N LEU A 159 -1.33 -4.07 -14.18
CA LEU A 159 -1.66 -4.87 -12.99
C LEU A 159 -0.88 -4.41 -11.76
N ARG A 160 0.42 -4.12 -11.91
CA ARG A 160 1.27 -3.62 -10.82
C ARG A 160 0.78 -2.28 -10.28
N ASN A 161 0.46 -1.34 -11.17
CA ASN A 161 -0.09 -0.05 -10.78
C ASN A 161 -1.45 -0.19 -10.10
N TRP A 162 -2.32 -1.08 -10.60
CA TRP A 162 -3.61 -1.33 -9.98
C TRP A 162 -3.49 -1.92 -8.56
N MET A 163 -2.55 -2.83 -8.33
CA MET A 163 -2.28 -3.35 -6.98
C MET A 163 -1.78 -2.28 -6.00
N ILE A 164 -1.18 -1.20 -6.49
CA ILE A 164 -0.74 -0.07 -5.66
C ILE A 164 -1.92 0.85 -5.32
N THR A 165 -2.83 1.07 -6.27
CA THR A 165 -3.97 1.98 -6.09
C THR A 165 -5.17 1.34 -5.39
N ASP A 166 -5.33 0.02 -5.50
CA ASP A 166 -6.48 -0.71 -5.00
C ASP A 166 -6.06 -1.91 -4.15
N ILE A 167 -6.30 -1.80 -2.84
CA ILE A 167 -5.97 -2.84 -1.87
C ILE A 167 -6.98 -4.00 -1.86
N THR A 168 -8.18 -3.81 -2.42
CA THR A 168 -9.27 -4.80 -2.33
C THR A 168 -8.98 -6.06 -3.16
N ILE A 169 -8.14 -5.91 -4.18
CA ILE A 169 -7.73 -6.98 -5.10
C ILE A 169 -6.43 -7.68 -4.71
N SER A 170 -5.78 -7.25 -3.63
CA SER A 170 -4.49 -7.78 -3.17
C SER A 170 -4.51 -9.28 -2.88
N ASN A 171 -5.69 -9.84 -2.60
CA ASN A 171 -5.85 -11.26 -2.31
C ASN A 171 -5.59 -12.15 -3.53
N TRP A 172 -5.97 -11.74 -4.75
CA TRP A 172 -5.90 -12.60 -5.94
C TRP A 172 -5.10 -11.98 -7.09
N SER A 173 -5.00 -10.65 -7.20
CA SER A 173 -4.27 -9.98 -8.28
C SER A 173 -2.79 -10.38 -8.37
N PRO A 174 -2.03 -10.51 -7.26
CA PRO A 174 -0.66 -11.02 -7.34
C PRO A 174 -0.57 -12.45 -7.90
N ALA A 175 -1.57 -13.29 -7.64
CA ALA A 175 -1.63 -14.65 -8.20
C ALA A 175 -1.90 -14.60 -9.70
N LEU A 176 -2.81 -13.72 -10.14
CA LEU A 176 -3.07 -13.51 -11.57
C LEU A 176 -1.80 -13.02 -12.29
N LEU A 177 -1.12 -12.02 -11.74
CA LEU A 177 0.14 -11.51 -12.29
C LEU A 177 1.20 -12.61 -12.36
N LYS A 178 1.36 -13.39 -11.29
CA LYS A 178 2.34 -14.47 -11.24
C LYS A 178 2.07 -15.55 -12.29
N VAL A 179 0.81 -15.94 -12.48
CA VAL A 179 0.43 -16.87 -13.56
C VAL A 179 0.73 -16.23 -14.90
N PHE A 180 0.27 -14.99 -15.13
CA PHE A 180 0.46 -14.27 -16.37
C PHE A 180 1.93 -14.21 -16.75
N GLU A 181 2.83 -13.78 -15.88
CA GLU A 181 4.28 -13.68 -16.12
C GLU A 181 4.92 -15.02 -16.52
N ASN A 182 4.35 -16.14 -16.08
CA ASN A 182 4.87 -17.48 -16.32
C ASN A 182 4.14 -18.25 -17.43
N THR A 183 3.17 -17.65 -18.10
CA THR A 183 2.57 -18.25 -19.30
C THR A 183 3.55 -18.24 -20.45
N ILE A 184 3.65 -19.37 -21.15
CA ILE A 184 4.37 -19.48 -22.41
C ILE A 184 3.40 -19.04 -23.52
N VAL A 185 3.60 -17.83 -24.02
CA VAL A 185 2.92 -17.31 -25.22
C VAL A 185 3.80 -17.56 -26.43
#